data_AF-A0A510UW25-F1
#
_entry.id   AF-A0A510UW25-F1
#
_cell.length_a   1.000
_cell.length_b   1.000
_cell.length_c   1.000
_cell.angle_alpha   90.00
_cell.angle_beta   90.00
_cell.angle_gamma   90.00
#
_symmetry.space_group_name_H-M   'P 1'
#
loop_
_entity.id
_entity.type
_entity.pdbx_description
1 polymer ?
#
loop_
_entity_poly.entity_id
_entity_poly.type
_entity_poly.pdbx_seq_one_letter_code
_entity_poly.pdbx_strand_id
1 'polypeptide(L)'
;MSEQDPAQAPDSPGAAFRLGMVPGVNPDRWARVWKERIRDHTLELVPVAAADAVAALRSGDVAASILRLPVDRDGIDAIPMYTEATVVVVPKDHLFTAAEEITAADLADETLVVPDDDVLRWTDAPGDRFAGTVATTSDAVDLVAAGHAVLVAPHSVARLHLRRGVTTRPVVDAPGSAVGLAWLTEAYDDLTEELIGIVRGRTASSSRGRGATDPAPTKPSPRGAAQGSTKGSTKATTKGSGKAATSGQGAGRSGGSGRRGAGPRTSGGRKPGPSRGRKR
;
A
#
# COMPACT_ATOMS: atom_id res chain seq x y z
N MET A 1 9.38 34.06 60.26
CA MET A 1 8.57 33.91 59.04
C MET A 1 9.44 33.15 58.06
N SER A 2 8.95 32.02 57.56
CA SER A 2 9.62 31.24 56.52
C SER A 2 8.54 30.97 55.47
N GLU A 3 8.53 31.76 54.41
CA GLU A 3 7.63 31.53 53.28
C GLU A 3 7.95 30.15 52.69
N GLN A 4 6.95 29.27 52.63
CA GLN A 4 7.08 28.02 51.88
C GLN A 4 6.67 28.28 50.44
N ASP A 5 7.64 28.17 49.54
CA ASP A 5 7.48 28.22 48.09
C ASP A 5 6.46 27.15 47.65
N PRO A 6 5.32 27.52 47.04
CA PRO A 6 4.28 26.57 46.66
C PRO A 6 4.74 25.76 45.45
N ALA A 7 5.27 24.56 45.72
CA ALA A 7 5.77 23.63 44.71
C ALA A 7 4.79 23.50 43.52
N GLN A 8 5.26 23.92 42.35
CA GLN A 8 4.47 23.96 41.13
C GLN A 8 3.97 22.55 40.77
N ALA A 9 2.64 22.40 40.65
CA ALA A 9 2.04 21.13 40.27
C ALA A 9 2.54 20.70 38.89
N PRO A 10 2.77 19.39 38.65
CA PRO A 10 3.19 18.92 37.34
C PRO A 10 2.14 19.25 36.28
N ASP A 11 2.59 19.60 35.07
CA ASP A 11 1.71 20.00 33.98
C ASP A 11 0.60 18.96 33.74
N SER A 12 -0.64 19.44 33.71
CA SER A 12 -1.75 18.64 33.20
C SER A 12 -1.44 18.27 31.75
N PRO A 13 -1.39 16.98 31.37
CA PRO A 13 -1.08 16.60 29.99
C PRO A 13 -2.10 17.23 29.04
N GLY A 14 -1.62 17.85 27.96
CA GLY A 14 -2.46 18.52 26.98
C GLY A 14 -3.46 17.54 26.36
N ALA A 15 -4.63 18.08 25.99
CA ALA A 15 -5.77 17.28 25.53
C ALA A 15 -5.37 16.32 24.40
N ALA A 16 -5.87 15.09 24.47
CA ALA A 16 -5.55 14.07 23.47
C ALA A 16 -6.17 14.43 22.12
N PHE A 17 -5.35 14.52 21.07
CA PHE A 17 -5.84 14.65 19.70
C PHE A 17 -6.27 13.26 19.21
N ARG A 18 -7.58 13.07 19.04
CA ARG A 18 -8.17 11.77 18.66
C ARG A 18 -8.18 11.64 17.14
N LEU A 19 -7.46 10.64 16.62
CA LEU A 19 -7.30 10.37 15.19
C LEU A 19 -8.01 9.05 14.82
N GLY A 20 -9.09 9.17 14.06
CA GLY A 20 -9.84 8.03 13.51
C GLY A 20 -9.05 7.26 12.46
N MET A 21 -9.29 5.95 12.38
CA MET A 21 -8.58 5.05 11.47
C MET A 21 -9.49 3.94 10.98
N VAL A 22 -9.70 3.86 9.66
CA VAL A 22 -10.46 2.77 9.03
C VAL A 22 -9.60 1.53 8.77
N PRO A 23 -10.19 0.32 8.57
CA PRO A 23 -9.43 -0.89 8.29
C PRO A 23 -8.40 -0.76 7.16
N GLY A 24 -7.20 -1.27 7.42
CA GLY A 24 -6.09 -1.29 6.47
C GLY A 24 -5.24 0.00 6.36
N VAL A 25 -5.52 1.06 7.12
CA VAL A 25 -4.57 2.19 7.23
C VAL A 25 -3.46 1.85 8.24
N ASN A 26 -2.25 2.38 8.04
CA ASN A 26 -1.16 2.26 9.01
C ASN A 26 -0.71 3.67 9.46
N PRO A 27 -0.87 4.04 10.75
CA PRO A 27 -0.59 5.38 11.25
C PRO A 27 0.87 5.58 11.68
N ASP A 28 1.65 4.49 11.84
CA ASP A 28 2.86 4.43 12.69
C ASP A 28 3.91 5.49 12.33
N ARG A 29 4.02 5.81 11.04
CA ARG A 29 4.92 6.85 10.54
C ARG A 29 4.51 8.24 11.04
N TRP A 30 3.23 8.58 10.96
CA TRP A 30 2.72 9.89 11.37
C TRP A 30 2.62 10.00 12.88
N ALA A 31 2.18 8.94 13.56
CA ALA A 31 2.12 8.87 15.02
C ALA A 31 3.51 9.04 15.68
N ARG A 32 4.56 8.45 15.08
CA ARG A 32 5.94 8.68 15.53
C ARG A 32 6.37 10.15 15.37
N VAL A 33 6.15 10.73 14.18
CA VAL A 33 6.57 12.12 13.89
C VAL A 33 5.76 13.14 14.70
N TRP A 34 4.50 12.85 15.02
CA TRP A 34 3.71 13.62 15.98
C TRP A 34 4.39 13.63 17.34
N LYS A 35 4.66 12.45 17.92
CA LYS A 35 5.27 12.30 19.25
C LYS A 35 6.67 12.93 19.35
N GLU A 36 7.40 13.02 18.25
CA GLU A 36 8.70 13.70 18.18
C GLU A 36 8.59 15.24 18.28
N ARG A 37 7.50 15.83 17.72
CA ARG A 37 7.28 17.27 17.56
C ARG A 37 6.34 17.88 18.59
N ILE A 38 5.14 17.33 18.70
CA ILE A 38 4.02 17.85 19.50
C ILE A 38 4.01 17.07 20.81
N ARG A 39 4.97 17.39 21.69
CA ARG A 39 5.24 16.60 22.89
C ARG A 39 4.19 16.79 23.98
N ASP A 40 3.51 17.94 23.95
CA ASP A 40 2.58 18.38 24.97
C ASP A 40 1.16 17.84 24.74
N HIS A 41 0.88 17.26 23.56
CA HIS A 41 -0.42 16.69 23.18
C HIS A 41 -0.26 15.22 22.74
N THR A 42 -1.00 14.31 23.36
CA THR A 42 -0.99 12.89 22.98
C THR A 42 -1.82 12.67 21.71
N LEU A 43 -1.31 11.89 20.75
CA LEU A 43 -2.11 11.38 19.63
C LEU A 43 -2.79 10.08 20.05
N GLU A 44 -4.10 10.12 20.26
CA GLU A 44 -4.93 8.93 20.49
C GLU A 44 -5.33 8.33 19.14
N LEU A 45 -5.02 7.05 18.92
CA LEU A 45 -5.33 6.34 17.68
C LEU A 45 -6.62 5.53 17.88
N VAL A 46 -7.70 5.95 17.23
CA VAL A 46 -9.04 5.40 17.40
C VAL A 46 -9.42 4.54 16.19
N PRO A 47 -9.55 3.20 16.33
CA PRO A 47 -10.12 2.37 15.27
C PRO A 47 -11.60 2.70 15.06
N VAL A 48 -12.02 2.92 13.82
CA VAL A 48 -13.41 3.22 13.44
C VAL A 48 -13.78 2.34 12.25
N ALA A 49 -15.02 1.82 12.20
CA ALA A 49 -15.49 1.09 11.03
C ALA A 49 -15.56 2.04 9.81
N ALA A 50 -15.37 1.52 8.60
CA ALA A 50 -15.27 2.37 7.41
C ALA A 50 -16.56 3.16 7.11
N ALA A 51 -17.73 2.60 7.44
CA ALA A 51 -19.02 3.28 7.34
C ALA A 51 -19.18 4.43 8.36
N ASP A 52 -18.65 4.24 9.58
CA ASP A 52 -18.83 5.17 10.70
C ASP A 52 -17.82 6.32 10.70
N ALA A 53 -16.79 6.28 9.86
CA ALA A 53 -15.69 7.25 9.84
C ALA A 53 -16.13 8.71 9.64
N VAL A 54 -17.23 8.94 8.93
CA VAL A 54 -17.86 10.27 8.74
C VAL A 54 -18.74 10.65 9.94
N ALA A 55 -19.41 9.68 10.56
CA ALA A 55 -20.21 9.90 11.76
C ALA A 55 -19.33 10.27 12.97
N ALA A 56 -18.20 9.57 13.15
CA ALA A 56 -17.23 9.84 14.22
C ALA A 56 -16.53 11.21 14.11
N LEU A 57 -16.43 11.77 12.89
CA LEU A 57 -16.05 13.17 12.69
C LEU A 57 -17.19 14.10 13.14
N ARG A 58 -18.41 13.88 12.64
CA ARG A 58 -19.60 14.70 12.94
C ARG A 58 -20.05 14.67 14.40
N SER A 59 -19.71 13.64 15.17
CA SER A 59 -19.94 13.57 16.63
C SER A 59 -18.86 14.25 17.48
N GLY A 60 -17.71 14.58 16.89
CA GLY A 60 -16.51 15.00 17.64
C GLY A 60 -15.79 13.86 18.35
N ASP A 61 -16.12 12.59 18.08
CA ASP A 61 -15.37 11.45 18.63
C ASP A 61 -13.92 11.43 18.14
N VAL A 62 -13.66 11.89 16.91
CA VAL A 62 -12.31 12.09 16.38
C VAL A 62 -12.19 13.47 15.74
N ALA A 63 -11.08 14.17 16.02
CA ALA A 63 -10.81 15.50 15.48
C ALA A 63 -10.42 15.45 13.99
N ALA A 64 -9.73 14.38 13.60
CA ALA A 64 -9.47 14.03 12.22
C ALA A 64 -9.55 12.50 12.03
N SER A 65 -9.66 12.03 10.80
CA SER A 65 -9.80 10.60 10.46
C SER A 65 -9.00 10.26 9.20
N ILE A 66 -8.24 9.15 9.23
CA ILE A 66 -7.62 8.56 8.04
C ILE A 66 -8.60 7.52 7.49
N LEU A 67 -9.23 7.88 6.38
CA LEU A 67 -10.38 7.17 5.81
C LEU A 67 -10.24 6.91 4.31
N ARG A 68 -11.16 6.09 3.76
CA ARG A 68 -11.24 5.75 2.34
C ARG A 68 -12.03 6.83 1.61
N LEU A 69 -11.60 7.20 0.40
CA LEU A 69 -12.25 8.20 -0.45
C LEU A 69 -12.94 7.52 -1.66
N PRO A 70 -14.05 8.07 -2.18
CA PRO A 70 -14.71 9.32 -1.78
C PRO A 70 -15.52 9.20 -0.49
N VAL A 71 -15.75 10.36 0.14
CA VAL A 71 -16.73 10.56 1.23
C VAL A 71 -17.64 11.72 0.89
N ASP A 72 -18.78 11.81 1.58
CA ASP A 72 -19.54 13.05 1.67
C ASP A 72 -18.62 14.20 2.12
N ARG A 73 -18.71 15.34 1.44
CA ARG A 73 -17.88 16.53 1.66
C ARG A 73 -18.62 17.64 2.41
N ASP A 74 -19.91 17.45 2.73
CA ASP A 74 -20.69 18.45 3.46
C ASP A 74 -20.17 18.64 4.89
N GLY A 75 -19.76 19.87 5.23
CA GLY A 75 -19.08 20.21 6.48
C GLY A 75 -17.70 19.58 6.71
N ILE A 76 -17.14 18.87 5.73
CA ILE A 76 -15.91 18.07 5.88
C ILE A 76 -14.84 18.57 4.91
N ASP A 77 -13.60 18.69 5.37
CA ASP A 77 -12.42 18.84 4.53
C ASP A 77 -11.55 17.60 4.52
N ALA A 78 -10.86 17.36 3.40
CA ALA A 78 -10.06 16.16 3.19
C ALA A 78 -8.94 16.37 2.18
N ILE A 79 -7.83 15.66 2.37
CA ILE A 79 -6.69 15.62 1.44
C ILE A 79 -6.38 14.17 1.03
N PRO A 80 -6.17 13.89 -0.26
CA PRO A 80 -5.69 12.58 -0.69
C PRO A 80 -4.25 12.38 -0.19
N MET A 81 -3.95 11.15 0.27
CA MET A 81 -2.64 10.77 0.80
C MET A 81 -1.94 9.78 -0.13
N TYR A 82 -2.66 8.74 -0.56
CA TYR A 82 -2.21 7.75 -1.54
C TYR A 82 -3.42 7.04 -2.15
N THR A 83 -3.22 6.37 -3.28
CA THR A 83 -4.17 5.40 -3.83
C THR A 83 -3.54 4.02 -3.71
N GLU A 84 -4.30 3.07 -3.17
CA GLU A 84 -3.88 1.69 -2.99
C GLU A 84 -4.30 0.81 -4.18
N ALA A 85 -3.41 -0.10 -4.58
CA ALA A 85 -3.69 -1.10 -5.58
C ALA A 85 -4.71 -2.13 -5.07
N THR A 86 -5.60 -2.55 -5.97
CA THR A 86 -6.61 -3.57 -5.73
C THR A 86 -6.03 -4.96 -5.97
N VAL A 87 -6.42 -5.93 -5.14
CA VAL A 87 -6.03 -7.33 -5.25
C VAL A 87 -7.26 -8.23 -5.20
N VAL A 88 -7.20 -9.35 -5.92
CA VAL A 88 -8.08 -10.48 -5.65
C VAL A 88 -7.44 -11.37 -4.56
N VAL A 89 -8.26 -11.88 -3.65
CA VAL A 89 -7.94 -12.89 -2.64
C VAL A 89 -8.52 -14.22 -3.13
N VAL A 90 -7.69 -15.26 -3.17
CA VAL A 90 -8.03 -16.58 -3.74
C VAL A 90 -7.43 -17.73 -2.92
N PRO A 91 -7.94 -18.98 -3.06
CA PRO A 91 -7.25 -20.18 -2.60
C PRO A 91 -5.80 -20.28 -3.10
N LYS A 92 -4.93 -20.95 -2.35
CA LYS A 92 -3.51 -21.13 -2.73
C LYS A 92 -3.26 -22.07 -3.91
N ASP A 93 -4.28 -22.81 -4.31
CA ASP A 93 -4.35 -23.72 -5.45
C ASP A 93 -5.22 -23.17 -6.60
N HIS A 94 -5.66 -21.91 -6.50
CA HIS A 94 -6.46 -21.24 -7.53
C HIS A 94 -5.67 -20.98 -8.83
N LEU A 95 -6.35 -20.94 -9.98
CA LEU A 95 -5.72 -20.77 -11.29
C LEU A 95 -4.87 -19.49 -11.38
N PHE A 96 -5.39 -18.37 -10.86
CA PHE A 96 -4.67 -17.08 -10.81
C PHE A 96 -3.31 -17.14 -10.09
N THR A 97 -3.07 -18.15 -9.25
CA THR A 97 -1.77 -18.30 -8.58
C THR A 97 -0.62 -18.61 -9.55
N ALA A 98 -0.92 -19.06 -10.77
CA ALA A 98 0.05 -19.32 -11.83
C ALA A 98 0.61 -18.05 -12.51
N ALA A 99 -0.04 -16.89 -12.34
CA ALA A 99 0.45 -15.59 -12.77
C ALA A 99 1.01 -14.77 -11.60
N GLU A 100 1.73 -13.68 -11.87
CA GLU A 100 2.14 -12.71 -10.83
C GLU A 100 1.05 -11.66 -10.56
N GLU A 101 0.24 -11.35 -11.58
CA GLU A 101 -0.86 -10.38 -11.60
C GLU A 101 -1.96 -10.85 -12.57
N ILE A 102 -3.17 -10.30 -12.47
CA ILE A 102 -4.30 -10.57 -13.37
C ILE A 102 -4.97 -9.26 -13.84
N THR A 103 -5.91 -9.39 -14.78
CA THR A 103 -6.80 -8.31 -15.24
C THR A 103 -8.22 -8.45 -14.67
N ALA A 104 -9.02 -7.40 -14.80
CA ALA A 104 -10.45 -7.42 -14.49
C ALA A 104 -11.21 -8.41 -15.36
N ALA A 105 -10.77 -8.63 -16.60
CA ALA A 105 -11.38 -9.60 -17.51
C ALA A 105 -11.21 -11.05 -17.05
N ASP A 106 -10.12 -11.38 -16.33
CA ASP A 106 -9.91 -12.72 -15.76
C ASP A 106 -10.91 -13.05 -14.65
N LEU A 107 -11.56 -12.04 -14.05
CA LEU A 107 -12.63 -12.22 -13.05
C LEU A 107 -13.98 -12.59 -13.69
N ALA A 108 -14.13 -12.53 -15.01
CA ALA A 108 -15.45 -12.66 -15.67
C ALA A 108 -16.10 -14.05 -15.51
N ASP A 109 -15.30 -15.10 -15.31
CA ASP A 109 -15.77 -16.48 -15.06
C ASP A 109 -15.84 -16.83 -13.55
N GLU A 110 -15.55 -15.89 -12.66
CA GLU A 110 -15.47 -16.10 -11.20
C GLU A 110 -16.76 -15.74 -10.45
N THR A 111 -16.91 -16.31 -9.25
CA THR A 111 -17.94 -15.91 -8.27
C THR A 111 -17.35 -14.95 -7.24
N LEU A 112 -17.74 -13.67 -7.29
CA LEU A 112 -17.24 -12.62 -6.41
C LEU A 112 -18.09 -12.49 -5.14
N VAL A 113 -17.45 -12.63 -3.97
CA VAL A 113 -18.04 -12.20 -2.70
C VAL A 113 -17.71 -10.73 -2.44
N VAL A 114 -18.74 -9.96 -2.12
CA VAL A 114 -18.61 -8.56 -1.69
C VAL A 114 -19.30 -8.45 -0.31
N PRO A 115 -18.54 -8.20 0.77
CA PRO A 115 -19.09 -8.12 2.12
C PRO A 115 -19.78 -6.77 2.37
N ASP A 116 -20.65 -6.72 3.38
CA ASP A 116 -21.35 -5.49 3.77
C ASP A 116 -20.37 -4.38 4.23
N ASP A 117 -19.23 -4.77 4.82
CA ASP A 117 -18.14 -3.89 5.25
C ASP A 117 -17.14 -3.49 4.14
N ASP A 118 -17.42 -3.79 2.86
CA ASP A 118 -16.56 -3.44 1.73
C ASP A 118 -16.13 -1.96 1.72
N VAL A 119 -14.95 -1.68 1.16
CA VAL A 119 -14.36 -0.34 1.03
C VAL A 119 -13.78 -0.05 -0.37
N LEU A 120 -13.95 -0.96 -1.33
CA LEU A 120 -13.57 -0.77 -2.72
C LEU A 120 -14.73 -0.21 -3.56
N ARG A 121 -15.97 -0.59 -3.24
CA ARG A 121 -17.21 -0.13 -3.90
C ARG A 121 -17.25 -0.36 -5.42
N TRP A 122 -16.47 -1.32 -5.93
CA TRP A 122 -16.47 -1.69 -7.34
C TRP A 122 -17.82 -2.29 -7.73
N THR A 123 -18.64 -1.46 -8.37
CA THR A 123 -20.06 -1.74 -8.61
C THR A 123 -20.24 -2.57 -9.89
N ASP A 124 -19.40 -2.30 -10.89
CA ASP A 124 -19.29 -2.93 -12.21
C ASP A 124 -18.11 -3.93 -12.32
N ALA A 125 -17.70 -4.53 -11.20
CA ALA A 125 -16.71 -5.60 -11.19
C ALA A 125 -17.17 -6.80 -12.05
N PRO A 126 -16.34 -7.31 -12.99
CA PRO A 126 -16.69 -8.51 -13.76
C PRO A 126 -16.80 -9.76 -12.89
N GLY A 127 -17.61 -10.72 -13.35
CA GLY A 127 -17.92 -11.98 -12.67
C GLY A 127 -19.28 -11.98 -11.96
N ASP A 128 -19.76 -13.17 -11.61
CA ASP A 128 -21.06 -13.36 -10.95
C ASP A 128 -20.99 -13.00 -9.47
N ARG A 129 -22.04 -12.38 -8.93
CA ARG A 129 -22.11 -12.07 -7.49
C ARG A 129 -22.49 -13.32 -6.70
N PHE A 130 -21.75 -13.62 -5.64
CA PHE A 130 -22.13 -14.64 -4.67
C PHE A 130 -23.53 -14.35 -4.10
N ALA A 131 -24.41 -15.34 -4.13
CA ALA A 131 -25.85 -15.16 -3.87
C ALA A 131 -26.24 -14.96 -2.39
N GLY A 132 -25.29 -15.06 -1.46
CA GLY A 132 -25.51 -14.88 -0.02
C GLY A 132 -24.93 -13.58 0.53
N THR A 133 -25.59 -13.01 1.54
CA THR A 133 -25.07 -11.88 2.33
C THR A 133 -23.89 -12.33 3.19
N VAL A 134 -22.84 -11.50 3.27
CA VAL A 134 -21.62 -11.78 4.05
C VAL A 134 -21.27 -10.53 4.86
N ALA A 135 -21.36 -10.60 6.18
CA ALA A 135 -21.33 -9.41 7.04
C ALA A 135 -19.97 -8.70 7.07
N THR A 136 -18.86 -9.45 7.10
CA THR A 136 -17.51 -8.87 7.18
C THR A 136 -16.56 -9.41 6.12
N THR A 137 -15.51 -8.63 5.86
CA THR A 137 -14.37 -9.02 5.04
C THR A 137 -13.65 -10.23 5.62
N SER A 138 -13.70 -10.45 6.94
CA SER A 138 -13.19 -11.68 7.54
C SER A 138 -13.98 -12.90 7.09
N ASP A 139 -15.31 -12.82 7.14
CA ASP A 139 -16.23 -13.90 6.72
C ASP A 139 -16.14 -14.16 5.21
N ALA A 140 -15.89 -13.10 4.42
CA ALA A 140 -15.60 -13.24 2.99
C ALA A 140 -14.31 -14.06 2.76
N VAL A 141 -13.26 -13.85 3.56
CA VAL A 141 -12.02 -14.66 3.48
C VAL A 141 -12.22 -16.08 4.07
N ASP A 142 -13.25 -16.33 4.88
CA ASP A 142 -13.74 -17.70 5.18
C ASP A 142 -14.36 -18.37 3.95
N LEU A 143 -15.25 -17.69 3.23
CA LEU A 143 -15.85 -18.20 2.00
C LEU A 143 -14.82 -18.45 0.88
N VAL A 144 -13.84 -17.56 0.73
CA VAL A 144 -12.70 -17.74 -0.19
C VAL A 144 -11.82 -18.92 0.24
N ALA A 145 -11.50 -19.06 1.54
CA ALA A 145 -10.69 -20.17 2.02
C ALA A 145 -11.37 -21.55 1.86
N ALA A 146 -12.70 -21.58 1.77
CA ALA A 146 -13.49 -22.77 1.44
C ALA A 146 -13.58 -23.07 -0.06
N GLY A 147 -13.09 -22.18 -0.94
CA GLY A 147 -13.15 -22.34 -2.39
C GLY A 147 -14.55 -22.10 -2.99
N HIS A 148 -15.38 -21.27 -2.34
CA HIS A 148 -16.74 -20.97 -2.80
C HIS A 148 -16.89 -19.63 -3.52
N ALA A 149 -15.89 -18.75 -3.43
CA ALA A 149 -15.85 -17.44 -4.06
C ALA A 149 -14.42 -16.89 -4.14
N VAL A 150 -14.24 -15.78 -4.85
CA VAL A 150 -13.06 -14.89 -4.76
C VAL A 150 -13.48 -13.55 -4.15
N LEU A 151 -12.59 -12.88 -3.43
CA LEU A 151 -12.84 -11.55 -2.85
C LEU A 151 -11.94 -10.52 -3.54
N VAL A 152 -12.49 -9.39 -4.00
CA VAL A 152 -11.68 -8.28 -4.52
C VAL A 152 -11.67 -7.15 -3.50
N ALA A 153 -10.47 -6.70 -3.07
CA ALA A 153 -10.31 -5.75 -1.98
C ALA A 153 -9.03 -4.89 -2.13
N PRO A 154 -8.89 -3.76 -1.40
CA PRO A 154 -7.63 -3.03 -1.32
C PRO A 154 -6.55 -3.89 -0.64
N HIS A 155 -5.30 -3.79 -1.12
CA HIS A 155 -4.22 -4.68 -0.69
C HIS A 155 -4.00 -4.72 0.84
N SER A 156 -4.11 -3.61 1.57
CA SER A 156 -3.95 -3.60 3.04
C SER A 156 -5.10 -4.26 3.80
N VAL A 157 -6.31 -4.19 3.27
CA VAL A 157 -7.50 -4.86 3.83
C VAL A 157 -7.40 -6.36 3.58
N ALA A 158 -7.08 -6.77 2.35
CA ALA A 158 -6.77 -8.17 2.04
C ALA A 158 -5.62 -8.72 2.91
N ARG A 159 -4.59 -7.91 3.18
CA ARG A 159 -3.46 -8.27 4.06
C ARG A 159 -3.83 -8.36 5.53
N LEU A 160 -4.80 -7.57 6.01
CA LEU A 160 -5.29 -7.59 7.40
C LEU A 160 -5.97 -8.93 7.73
N HIS A 161 -6.72 -9.50 6.78
CA HIS A 161 -7.43 -10.78 6.92
C HIS A 161 -6.66 -11.97 6.33
N LEU A 162 -5.43 -11.79 5.85
CA LEU A 162 -4.64 -12.83 5.18
C LEU A 162 -4.19 -13.92 6.15
N ARG A 163 -4.44 -15.18 5.79
CA ARG A 163 -4.25 -16.35 6.66
C ARG A 163 -3.88 -17.60 5.87
N ARG A 164 -3.64 -18.73 6.55
CA ARG A 164 -3.36 -20.02 5.90
C ARG A 164 -4.57 -20.45 5.03
N GLY A 165 -4.30 -20.91 3.82
CA GLY A 165 -5.31 -21.33 2.83
C GLY A 165 -5.42 -20.38 1.64
N VAL A 166 -5.26 -19.08 1.86
CA VAL A 166 -5.44 -18.04 0.83
C VAL A 166 -4.14 -17.32 0.43
N THR A 167 -4.18 -16.65 -0.71
CA THR A 167 -3.14 -15.74 -1.23
C THR A 167 -3.78 -14.60 -2.03
N THR A 168 -2.98 -13.65 -2.50
CA THR A 168 -3.45 -12.48 -3.26
C THR A 168 -2.78 -12.35 -4.62
N ARG A 169 -3.46 -11.72 -5.58
CA ARG A 169 -2.87 -11.25 -6.85
C ARG A 169 -3.35 -9.83 -7.17
N PRO A 170 -2.48 -8.92 -7.64
CA PRO A 170 -2.91 -7.61 -8.16
C PRO A 170 -3.90 -7.77 -9.31
N VAL A 171 -4.87 -6.85 -9.38
CA VAL A 171 -5.75 -6.68 -10.54
C VAL A 171 -5.37 -5.34 -11.18
N VAL A 172 -4.65 -5.36 -12.31
CA VAL A 172 -3.85 -4.21 -12.76
C VAL A 172 -4.65 -3.04 -13.34
N ASP A 173 -5.85 -3.33 -13.82
CA ASP A 173 -6.82 -2.45 -14.47
C ASP A 173 -8.08 -2.22 -13.60
N ALA A 174 -8.10 -2.76 -12.39
CA ALA A 174 -9.15 -2.50 -11.40
C ALA A 174 -9.09 -1.05 -10.86
N PRO A 175 -10.22 -0.49 -10.38
CA PRO A 175 -10.21 0.80 -9.68
C PRO A 175 -9.31 0.74 -8.44
N GLY A 176 -8.50 1.78 -8.25
CA GLY A 176 -7.65 1.93 -7.07
C GLY A 176 -8.41 2.52 -5.89
N SER A 177 -8.10 2.07 -4.67
CA SER A 177 -8.76 2.52 -3.45
C SER A 177 -8.03 3.70 -2.83
N ALA A 178 -8.61 4.90 -2.93
CA ALA A 178 -8.01 6.13 -2.42
C ALA A 178 -8.11 6.22 -0.88
N VAL A 179 -7.03 6.68 -0.24
CA VAL A 179 -6.96 6.97 1.20
C VAL A 179 -6.64 8.46 1.40
N GLY A 180 -7.33 9.09 2.35
CA GLY A 180 -7.13 10.50 2.69
C GLY A 180 -7.26 10.78 4.19
N LEU A 181 -6.74 11.93 4.59
CA LEU A 181 -6.96 12.53 5.91
C LEU A 181 -8.14 13.48 5.79
N ALA A 182 -9.13 13.37 6.66
CA ALA A 182 -10.32 14.21 6.71
C ALA A 182 -10.57 14.79 8.11
N TRP A 183 -11.24 15.94 8.19
CA TRP A 183 -11.61 16.66 9.42
C TRP A 183 -12.88 17.48 9.18
N LEU A 184 -13.58 17.94 10.23
CA LEU A 184 -14.67 18.91 10.07
C LEU A 184 -14.11 20.29 9.72
N THR A 185 -14.64 20.95 8.68
CA THR A 185 -14.16 22.28 8.23
C THR A 185 -14.27 23.33 9.35
N GLU A 186 -15.31 23.26 10.18
CA GLU A 186 -15.51 24.18 11.31
C GLU A 186 -14.61 23.91 12.53
N ALA A 187 -14.01 22.72 12.63
CA ALA A 187 -13.14 22.31 13.74
C ALA A 187 -11.63 22.42 13.40
N TYR A 188 -11.28 23.11 12.31
CA TYR A 188 -9.88 23.28 11.90
C TYR A 188 -9.08 24.12 12.90
N ASP A 189 -7.99 23.55 13.43
CA ASP A 189 -7.14 24.15 14.45
C ASP A 189 -5.63 23.99 14.18
N ASP A 190 -4.79 24.58 15.05
CA ASP A 190 -3.32 24.48 15.00
C ASP A 190 -2.83 23.01 14.97
N LEU A 191 -3.49 22.10 15.71
CA LEU A 191 -3.12 20.69 15.78
C LEU A 191 -3.48 19.92 14.50
N THR A 192 -4.63 20.23 13.91
CA THR A 192 -5.05 19.72 12.60
C THR A 192 -4.11 20.20 11.49
N GLU A 193 -3.65 21.46 11.52
CA GLU A 193 -2.64 21.93 10.58
C GLU A 193 -1.31 21.16 10.72
N GLU A 194 -0.83 20.93 11.95
CA GLU A 194 0.38 20.14 12.15
C GLU A 194 0.20 18.68 11.70
N LEU A 195 -0.97 18.05 11.94
CA LEU A 195 -1.25 16.70 11.40
C LEU A 195 -1.18 16.68 9.87
N ILE A 196 -1.83 17.64 9.20
CA ILE A 196 -1.75 17.84 7.75
C ILE A 196 -0.29 18.02 7.31
N GLY A 197 0.51 18.75 8.10
CA GLY A 197 1.94 18.94 7.87
C GLY A 197 2.75 17.65 7.98
N ILE A 198 2.50 16.85 9.01
CA ILE A 198 3.14 15.56 9.26
C ILE A 198 2.77 14.56 8.17
N VAL A 199 1.49 14.51 7.77
CA VAL A 199 0.98 13.65 6.69
C VAL A 199 1.60 14.02 5.34
N ARG A 200 1.67 15.32 5.01
CA ARG A 200 2.35 15.84 3.81
C ARG A 200 3.88 15.81 3.88
N GLY A 201 4.46 15.37 5.00
CA GLY A 201 5.90 15.25 5.17
C GLY A 201 6.67 16.58 5.31
N ARG A 202 6.01 17.70 5.68
CA ARG A 202 6.69 18.95 6.06
C ARG A 202 7.73 18.62 7.14
N THR A 203 8.99 19.01 6.98
CA THR A 203 10.00 18.87 8.03
C THR A 203 9.77 19.93 9.13
N ALA A 204 10.25 19.65 10.36
CA ALA A 204 10.10 20.57 11.50
C ALA A 204 10.81 21.94 11.28
N SER A 205 11.68 22.05 10.28
CA SER A 205 12.35 23.28 9.83
C SER A 205 11.48 24.20 8.97
N SER A 206 10.15 24.03 8.97
CA SER A 206 9.19 24.72 8.07
C SER A 206 8.21 25.65 8.80
N SER A 207 8.48 25.99 10.07
CA SER A 207 7.69 26.93 10.87
C SER A 207 7.88 28.37 10.39
N ARG A 208 7.02 28.83 9.45
CA ARG A 208 6.88 30.26 9.17
C ARG A 208 6.02 30.90 10.26
N GLY A 209 6.63 31.71 11.14
CA GLY A 209 5.90 32.79 11.81
C GLY A 209 5.30 32.52 13.20
N ARG A 210 6.02 31.85 14.10
CA ARG A 210 5.89 32.12 15.55
C ARG A 210 7.30 32.31 16.12
N GLY A 211 7.64 33.54 16.52
CA GLY A 211 9.01 33.93 16.94
C GLY A 211 9.88 34.55 15.83
N ALA A 212 9.46 35.69 15.28
CA ALA A 212 10.32 36.46 14.36
C ALA A 212 11.19 37.47 15.12
N THR A 213 12.49 37.18 15.22
CA THR A 213 13.54 38.13 15.61
C THR A 213 14.64 38.09 14.55
N ASP A 214 14.68 39.08 13.65
CA ASP A 214 15.82 39.27 12.74
C ASP A 214 17.11 39.52 13.54
N PRO A 215 18.25 39.04 13.03
CA PRO A 215 19.27 40.05 12.71
C PRO A 215 20.06 39.81 11.42
N ALA A 216 20.04 40.85 10.58
CA ALA A 216 21.15 41.37 9.78
C ALA A 216 21.63 40.61 8.51
N PRO A 217 22.08 41.35 7.46
CA PRO A 217 22.45 40.77 6.16
C PRO A 217 23.92 40.32 6.07
N THR A 218 24.15 39.13 5.54
CA THR A 218 25.49 38.64 5.16
C THR A 218 25.97 39.27 3.85
N LYS A 219 27.15 39.89 3.88
CA LYS A 219 27.83 40.43 2.69
C LYS A 219 28.42 39.29 1.81
N PRO A 220 28.53 39.48 0.49
CA PRO A 220 29.01 38.45 -0.43
C PRO A 220 30.52 38.21 -0.33
N SER A 221 30.94 36.95 -0.46
CA SER A 221 32.35 36.56 -0.57
C SER A 221 32.97 36.98 -1.91
N PRO A 222 34.25 37.41 -1.96
CA PRO A 222 34.89 37.90 -3.17
C PRO A 222 35.32 36.77 -4.12
N ARG A 223 35.26 37.04 -5.42
CA ARG A 223 35.70 36.14 -6.50
C ARG A 223 37.15 36.42 -6.88
N GLY A 224 38.09 35.62 -6.40
CA GLY A 224 39.50 35.67 -6.84
C GLY A 224 39.70 35.12 -8.26
N ALA A 225 40.61 35.73 -9.04
CA ALA A 225 40.94 35.32 -10.40
C ALA A 225 42.38 35.73 -10.79
N ALA A 226 42.89 35.16 -11.90
CA ALA A 226 44.23 35.35 -12.50
C ALA A 226 45.42 34.72 -11.71
N GLN A 227 46.54 34.28 -12.31
CA GLN A 227 46.90 33.88 -13.71
C GLN A 227 48.20 33.02 -13.62
N GLY A 228 48.72 32.30 -14.64
CA GLY A 228 48.28 32.04 -16.03
C GLY A 228 48.45 30.53 -16.36
N SER A 229 49.37 30.02 -17.20
CA SER A 229 50.23 30.54 -18.29
C SER A 229 51.18 29.41 -18.75
N THR A 230 51.40 29.02 -20.03
CA THR A 230 50.72 29.31 -21.32
C THR A 230 50.46 27.97 -22.08
N LYS A 231 50.99 27.50 -23.23
CA LYS A 231 51.84 28.02 -24.34
C LYS A 231 51.67 27.29 -25.69
N GLY A 232 50.43 27.10 -26.17
CA GLY A 232 50.11 26.53 -27.51
C GLY A 232 49.65 25.06 -27.50
N SER A 233 49.14 24.49 -28.61
CA SER A 233 48.90 25.09 -29.94
C SER A 233 47.74 24.41 -30.70
N THR A 234 47.31 25.05 -31.79
CA THR A 234 46.48 24.62 -32.95
C THR A 234 46.29 23.09 -33.17
N LYS A 235 45.17 22.58 -33.74
CA LYS A 235 44.26 23.18 -34.74
C LYS A 235 42.88 22.49 -34.83
N ALA A 236 41.95 23.21 -35.48
CA ALA A 236 40.67 22.80 -36.09
C ALA A 236 40.79 21.58 -37.07
N THR A 237 39.74 20.85 -37.54
CA THR A 237 38.26 20.94 -37.39
C THR A 237 37.54 19.67 -37.94
N THR A 238 36.21 19.58 -37.74
CA THR A 238 35.19 18.94 -38.62
C THR A 238 35.26 17.44 -39.00
N LYS A 239 34.36 16.66 -38.40
CA LYS A 239 33.13 16.11 -39.03
C LYS A 239 33.28 15.45 -40.42
N GLY A 240 33.16 14.11 -40.47
CA GLY A 240 32.98 13.30 -41.70
C GLY A 240 32.21 12.01 -41.38
N SER A 241 31.47 11.45 -42.34
CA SER A 241 30.43 10.42 -42.09
C SER A 241 30.42 9.24 -43.06
N GLY A 242 30.11 8.04 -42.56
CA GLY A 242 29.80 6.83 -43.36
C GLY A 242 30.99 5.87 -43.54
N LYS A 243 30.81 4.66 -44.10
CA LYS A 243 29.59 3.93 -44.51
C LYS A 243 29.96 2.46 -44.81
N ALA A 244 29.07 1.49 -44.53
CA ALA A 244 29.08 0.11 -45.08
C ALA A 244 30.29 -0.80 -44.70
N ALA A 245 30.29 -2.13 -44.93
CA ALA A 245 29.23 -3.16 -44.91
C ALA A 245 29.87 -4.57 -45.07
N THR A 246 29.06 -5.63 -44.90
CA THR A 246 29.40 -7.05 -45.21
C THR A 246 30.50 -7.64 -44.30
N SER A 247 30.76 -8.95 -44.22
CA SER A 247 29.99 -10.19 -44.48
C SER A 247 30.68 -11.33 -43.73
N GLY A 248 30.02 -12.47 -43.49
CA GLY A 248 30.66 -13.59 -42.80
C GLY A 248 29.73 -14.72 -42.40
N GLN A 249 29.32 -15.56 -43.35
CA GLN A 249 28.63 -16.82 -43.07
C GLN A 249 29.64 -17.97 -43.17
N GLY A 250 29.76 -18.80 -42.14
CA GLY A 250 30.72 -19.91 -42.10
C GLY A 250 30.29 -20.98 -41.09
N ALA A 251 30.22 -22.24 -41.53
CA ALA A 251 29.70 -23.36 -40.73
C ALA A 251 30.64 -24.58 -40.78
N GLY A 252 30.75 -25.29 -39.65
CA GLY A 252 31.52 -26.53 -39.47
C GLY A 252 31.83 -26.71 -37.98
N ARG A 253 31.32 -27.66 -37.19
CA ARG A 253 30.94 -29.10 -37.30
C ARG A 253 32.00 -30.02 -36.65
N SER A 254 31.50 -31.04 -35.94
CA SER A 254 32.22 -32.17 -35.29
C SER A 254 33.08 -31.82 -34.06
N GLY A 255 33.28 -32.70 -33.06
CA GLY A 255 32.64 -33.99 -32.71
C GLY A 255 32.07 -33.97 -31.28
N GLY A 256 31.35 -34.95 -30.74
CA GLY A 256 31.39 -36.41 -30.95
C GLY A 256 32.32 -37.07 -29.91
N SER A 257 31.95 -38.07 -29.10
CA SER A 257 30.73 -38.92 -29.01
C SER A 257 30.46 -39.32 -27.53
N GLY A 258 29.32 -39.90 -27.11
CA GLY A 258 28.94 -41.33 -27.26
C GLY A 258 29.18 -42.10 -25.94
N ARG A 259 28.52 -43.20 -25.56
CA ARG A 259 27.38 -44.00 -26.11
C ARG A 259 26.76 -44.83 -24.96
N ARG A 260 25.42 -44.86 -24.79
CA ARG A 260 24.46 -45.96 -25.11
C ARG A 260 24.60 -47.34 -24.42
N GLY A 261 23.47 -47.79 -23.85
CA GLY A 261 23.05 -49.19 -23.64
C GLY A 261 21.68 -49.19 -22.92
N ALA A 262 20.52 -49.44 -23.53
CA ALA A 262 19.99 -50.65 -24.21
C ALA A 262 19.41 -51.71 -23.24
N GLY A 263 18.12 -52.06 -23.40
CA GLY A 263 17.42 -53.16 -22.67
C GLY A 263 17.58 -54.53 -23.37
N PRO A 264 16.65 -55.52 -23.24
CA PRO A 264 15.19 -55.34 -23.03
C PRO A 264 14.38 -56.46 -22.26
N ARG A 265 13.04 -56.22 -22.14
CA ARG A 265 11.89 -57.18 -22.25
C ARG A 265 11.49 -58.23 -21.15
N THR A 266 10.20 -58.11 -20.72
CA THR A 266 9.15 -59.15 -20.42
C THR A 266 9.40 -60.23 -19.35
N SER A 267 8.45 -60.68 -18.51
CA SER A 267 6.97 -60.88 -18.64
C SER A 267 6.25 -60.79 -17.25
N GLY A 268 4.93 -60.56 -17.12
CA GLY A 268 3.83 -61.56 -17.06
C GLY A 268 3.63 -62.19 -15.65
N GLY A 269 2.46 -62.24 -14.98
CA GLY A 269 1.07 -61.82 -15.28
C GLY A 269 0.07 -62.20 -14.14
N ARG A 270 -1.24 -62.36 -14.46
CA ARG A 270 -2.38 -62.85 -13.62
C ARG A 270 -3.09 -61.92 -12.59
N LYS A 271 -4.34 -61.58 -12.91
CA LYS A 271 -5.57 -61.90 -12.11
C LYS A 271 -6.17 -63.23 -12.67
N PRO A 272 -7.28 -63.87 -12.18
CA PRO A 272 -8.30 -63.44 -11.20
C PRO A 272 -8.71 -64.52 -10.15
N GLY A 273 -9.78 -64.27 -9.36
CA GLY A 273 -10.51 -65.30 -8.60
C GLY A 273 -11.25 -64.80 -7.33
N PRO A 274 -12.54 -65.14 -7.09
CA PRO A 274 -13.30 -64.71 -5.91
C PRO A 274 -13.67 -65.82 -4.90
N SER A 275 -13.89 -65.42 -3.63
CA SER A 275 -14.57 -66.18 -2.56
C SER A 275 -15.11 -65.15 -1.54
N ARG A 276 -16.37 -65.05 -1.09
CA ARG A 276 -17.59 -65.90 -1.04
C ARG A 276 -17.85 -66.66 0.27
N GLY A 277 -18.21 -65.91 1.32
CA GLY A 277 -18.92 -66.40 2.52
C GLY A 277 -18.18 -66.18 3.85
N ARG A 278 -18.82 -66.27 5.03
CA ARG A 278 -20.27 -66.41 5.36
C ARG A 278 -20.45 -66.19 6.88
N LYS A 279 -21.56 -65.56 7.32
CA LYS A 279 -22.24 -65.58 8.66
C LYS A 279 -21.38 -65.83 9.93
N ARG A 280 -21.59 -65.09 11.02
CA ARG A 280 -22.90 -64.70 11.61
C ARG A 280 -22.90 -63.26 12.09
#